data_AF-A0A3B8PUM4-F1
#
_entry.id   AF-A0A3B8PUM4-F1
#
_cell.length_a   1.000
_cell.length_b   1.000
_cell.length_c   1.000
_cell.angle_alpha   90.00
_cell.angle_beta   90.00
_cell.angle_gamma   90.00
#
_symmetry.space_group_name_H-M   'P 1'
#
loop_
_entity.id
_entity.type
_entity.pdbx_description
1 polymer ?
#
loop_
_entity_poly.entity_id
_entity_poly.type
_entity_poly.pdbx_seq_one_letter_code
_entity_poly.pdbx_strand_id
1 'polypeptide(L)' 'MSAQEIIEQFKHLPPVEQAQVTKYVIEHDDSWIPEEFKQGMADISAGRVVDLDTALNEPFPGAK' A
#
# COMPACT_ATOMS: atom_id res chain seq x y z
N MET A 1 5.51 7.27 27.85
CA MET A 1 5.57 6.93 26.42
C MET A 1 4.22 7.22 25.81
N SER A 2 4.13 8.28 25.01
CA SER A 2 2.97 8.60 24.19
C SER A 2 3.09 7.93 22.82
N ALA A 3 1.97 7.81 22.10
CA ALA A 3 1.96 7.33 20.73
C ALA A 3 2.83 8.22 19.81
N GLN A 4 2.89 9.54 20.06
CA GLN A 4 3.74 10.44 19.28
C GLN A 4 5.23 10.17 19.49
N GLU A 5 5.65 9.93 20.74
CA GLU A 5 7.04 9.59 21.07
C GLU A 5 7.48 8.27 20.40
N ILE A 6 6.57 7.31 20.27
CA ILE A 6 6.81 6.03 19.61
C ILE A 6 6.90 6.20 18.08
N ILE A 7 6.03 7.03 17.48
CA ILE A 7 6.06 7.33 16.04
C ILE A 7 7.37 8.01 15.64
N GLU A 8 7.86 8.97 16.44
CA GLU A 8 9.13 9.63 16.15
C GLU A 8 10.32 8.67 16.20
N GLN A 9 10.30 7.69 17.12
CA GLN A 9 11.34 6.66 17.17
C GLN A 9 11.36 5.80 15.90
N PHE A 10 10.19 5.43 15.35
CA PHE A 10 10.13 4.67 14.11
C PHE A 10 10.71 5.43 12.91
N LYS A 11 10.49 6.74 12.82
CA LYS A 11 11.03 7.58 11.74
C LYS A 11 12.56 7.63 11.72
N HIS A 12 13.20 7.38 12.87
CA HIS A 12 14.65 7.38 13.01
C HIS A 12 15.30 6.00 12.78
N LEU A 13 14.50 4.94 12.57
CA LEU A 13 15.04 3.62 12.28
C LEU A 13 15.72 3.56 10.91
N PRO A 14 16.72 2.68 10.70
CA PRO A 14 17.22 2.36 9.38
C PRO A 14 16.09 1.89 8.43
N PRO A 15 16.20 2.09 7.10
CA PRO A 15 15.14 1.74 6.15
C PRO A 15 14.66 0.28 6.23
N VAL A 16 15.58 -0.64 6.53
CA VAL A 16 15.27 -2.08 6.67
C VAL A 16 14.39 -2.33 7.89
N GLU A 17 14.67 -1.66 9.01
CA GLU A 17 13.90 -1.80 10.25
C GLU A 17 12.55 -1.08 10.15
N GLN A 18 12.49 0.07 9.46
CA GLN A 18 11.22 0.72 9.12
C GLN A 18 10.31 -0.22 8.31
N ALA A 19 10.86 -0.90 7.31
CA ALA A 19 10.10 -1.85 6.49
C ALA A 19 9.56 -3.04 7.31
N GLN A 20 10.31 -3.52 8.30
CA GLN A 20 9.85 -4.58 9.22
C GLN A 20 8.68 -4.13 10.08
N VAL A 21 8.74 -2.91 10.63
CA VAL A 21 7.63 -2.33 11.42
C VAL A 21 6.40 -2.12 10.54
N THR A 22 6.57 -1.54 9.35
CA THR A 22 5.46 -1.36 8.39
C THR A 22 4.82 -2.70 8.03
N LYS A 23 5.63 -3.73 7.75
CA LYS A 23 5.12 -5.07 7.47
C LYS A 23 4.30 -5.62 8.64
N TYR A 24 4.81 -5.51 9.87
CA TYR A 24 4.10 -5.97 11.06
C TYR A 24 2.75 -5.27 11.24
N VAL A 25 2.70 -3.95 11.04
CA VAL A 25 1.45 -3.17 11.14
C VAL A 25 0.44 -3.64 10.10
N ILE A 26 0.86 -3.80 8.84
CA ILE A 26 -0.03 -4.28 7.77
C ILE A 26 -0.57 -5.69 8.07
N GLU A 27 0.23 -6.57 8.66
CA GLU A 27 -0.20 -7.94 9.01
C GLU A 27 -1.23 -8.00 10.15
N HIS A 28 -1.28 -6.99 11.02
CA HIS A 28 -2.17 -6.98 12.21
C HIS A 28 -3.34 -6.01 12.08
N ASP A 29 -3.16 -4.89 11.37
CA ASP A 29 -4.17 -3.86 11.17
C ASP A 29 -3.95 -3.11 9.85
N ASP A 30 -4.66 -3.56 8.83
CA ASP A 30 -4.69 -2.94 7.49
C ASP A 30 -5.93 -2.05 7.29
N SER A 31 -6.67 -1.73 8.37
CA SER A 31 -7.92 -0.97 8.29
C SER A 31 -7.74 0.46 7.78
N TRP A 32 -6.53 1.01 7.88
CA TRP A 32 -6.17 2.32 7.37
C TRP A 32 -5.85 2.31 5.87
N ILE A 33 -5.64 1.13 5.25
CA ILE A 33 -5.34 1.01 3.83
C ILE A 33 -6.65 1.04 3.05
N PRO A 34 -6.85 1.99 2.12
CA PRO A 34 -8.04 2.04 1.28
C PRO A 34 -8.25 0.75 0.50
N GLU A 35 -9.49 0.28 0.38
CA GLU A 35 -9.82 -0.96 -0.33
C GLU A 35 -9.42 -0.88 -1.81
N GLU A 36 -9.52 0.29 -2.43
CA GLU A 36 -9.10 0.54 -3.81
C GLU A 36 -7.59 0.32 -3.98
N PHE A 37 -6.80 0.65 -2.95
CA PHE A 37 -5.36 0.41 -2.96
C PHE A 37 -5.05 -1.09 -2.85
N LYS A 38 -5.77 -1.83 -1.98
CA LYS A 38 -5.63 -3.28 -1.87
C LYS A 38 -6.02 -3.97 -3.18
N GLN A 39 -7.08 -3.50 -3.83
CA GLN A 39 -7.48 -3.99 -5.15
C GLN A 39 -6.40 -3.75 -6.19
N GLY A 40 -5.80 -2.55 -6.22
CA GLY A 40 -4.67 -2.26 -7.11
C GLY A 40 -3.47 -3.18 -6.89
N MET A 41 -3.13 -3.48 -5.62
CA MET A 41 -2.08 -4.44 -5.28
C MET A 41 -2.40 -5.87 -5.76
N ALA A 42 -3.66 -6.28 -5.65
CA ALA A 42 -4.13 -7.57 -6.14
C ALA A 42 -4.12 -7.64 -7.68
N ASP A 43 -4.47 -6.55 -8.37
CA ASP A 43 -4.40 -6.42 -9.82
C ASP A 43 -2.95 -6.54 -10.33
N ILE A 44 -2.01 -5.84 -9.69
CA ILE A 44 -0.58 -5.95 -9.99
C ILE A 44 -0.10 -7.39 -9.80
N SER A 45 -0.43 -8.02 -8.67
CA SER A 45 -0.01 -9.40 -8.36
C SER A 45 -0.58 -10.42 -9.35
N ALA A 46 -1.78 -10.17 -9.88
CA ALA A 46 -2.41 -11.01 -10.88
C ALA A 46 -2.01 -10.67 -12.33
N GLY A 47 -1.11 -9.70 -12.53
CA GLY A 47 -0.71 -9.24 -13.87
C GLY A 47 -1.79 -8.46 -14.62
N ARG A 48 -2.86 -8.02 -13.94
CA ARG A 48 -3.90 -7.13 -14.49
C ARG A 48 -3.39 -5.69 -14.48
N VAL A 49 -2.36 -5.44 -15.27
CA VAL A 49 -1.72 -4.13 -15.43
C VAL A 49 -1.82 -3.69 -16.88
N VAL A 50 -1.99 -2.40 -17.09
CA VAL A 50 -1.97 -1.75 -18.42
C VAL A 50 -0.90 -0.67 -18.41
N ASP A 51 -0.36 -0.31 -19.58
CA ASP A 51 0.54 0.84 -19.68
C ASP A 51 -0.23 2.15 -19.46
N LEU A 52 0.54 3.23 -19.25
CA LEU A 52 -0.02 4.53 -18.89
C LEU A 52 -0.91 5.12 -20.00
N ASP A 53 -0.59 4.90 -21.26
CA ASP A 53 -1.37 5.46 -22.37
C ASP A 53 -2.73 4.77 -22.46
N THR A 54 -2.77 3.45 -22.34
CA THR A 54 -4.02 2.68 -22.24
C THR A 54 -4.82 3.08 -20.99
N ALA A 55 -4.17 3.23 -19.83
CA ALA A 55 -4.87 3.62 -18.59
C ALA A 55 -5.59 4.96 -18.68
N LEU A 56 -5.04 5.92 -19.44
CA LEU A 56 -5.58 7.26 -19.55
C LEU A 56 -6.62 7.41 -20.66
N ASN A 57 -6.51 6.61 -21.73
CA ASN A 57 -7.30 6.80 -22.94
C ASN A 57 -8.36 5.71 -23.17
N GLU A 58 -8.25 4.54 -22.54
CA GLU A 58 -9.20 3.44 -22.69
C GLU A 58 -10.07 3.25 -21.44
N PRO A 59 -11.36 2.88 -21.61
CA PRO A 59 -12.22 2.56 -20.49
C PRO A 59 -11.71 1.31 -19.75
N PHE A 60 -11.79 1.33 -18.41
CA PHE A 60 -11.35 0.21 -17.58
C PHE A 60 -12.06 -1.09 -17.99
N PRO A 61 -11.33 -2.17 -18.35
CA PRO A 61 -11.93 -3.42 -18.78
C PRO A 61 -12.63 -4.09 -17.59
N GLY A 62 -13.96 -3.95 -17.53
CA GLY A 62 -14.78 -4.46 -16.43
C GLY A 62 -15.79 -3.47 -15.85
N ALA A 63 -15.74 -2.20 -16.25
CA ALA A 63 -16.81 -1.24 -15.98
C ALA A 63 -18.03 -1.58 -16.87
N LYS A 64 -18.97 -2.36 -16.34
CA LYS A 64 -20.34 -2.44 -16.85
C LYS A 64 -21.26 -1.60 -15.98
#